data_AF-A0A2W6AQ42-F1
#
_entry.id   AF-A0A2W6AQ42-F1
#
_cell.length_a   1.000
_cell.length_b   1.000
_cell.length_c   1.000
_cell.angle_alpha   90.00
_cell.angle_beta   90.00
_cell.angle_gamma   90.00
#
_symmetry.space_group_name_H-M   'P 1'
#
loop_
_entity.id
_entity.type
_entity.pdbx_description
1 polymer ?
#
loop_
_entity_poly.entity_id
_entity_poly.type
_entity_poly.pdbx_seq_one_letter_code
_entity_poly.pdbx_strand_id
1 'polypeptide(L)' 'NYAYDHDEPEGFSGQNYWPKAPGRQTLYAPVDRGFGRDLRARLEHWAKLRKQRRDQD' A
#
# COMPACT_ATOMS: atom_id res chain seq x y z
N ASN A 1 -6.31 -16.39 0.26
CA ASN A 1 -6.03 -16.70 -1.16
C ASN A 1 -4.99 -15.71 -1.67
N TYR A 2 -4.11 -16.09 -2.59
CA TYR A 2 -3.20 -15.14 -3.25
C TYR A 2 -3.98 -14.36 -4.33
N ALA A 3 -3.72 -13.05 -4.45
CA ALA A 3 -4.30 -12.19 -5.48
C ALA A 3 -3.16 -11.49 -6.22
N TYR A 4 -3.18 -11.58 -7.55
CA TYR A 4 -2.15 -10.99 -8.39
C TYR A 4 -2.47 -9.52 -8.64
N ASP A 5 -1.57 -8.61 -8.25
CA ASP A 5 -1.84 -7.17 -8.26
C ASP A 5 -2.29 -6.64 -9.63
N HIS A 6 -1.74 -7.16 -10.72
CA HIS A 6 -2.06 -6.68 -12.07
C HIS A 6 -3.47 -7.05 -12.56
N ASP A 7 -4.10 -8.06 -11.95
CA ASP A 7 -5.48 -8.45 -12.28
C ASP A 7 -6.52 -7.66 -11.47
N GLU A 8 -6.07 -6.96 -10.43
CA GLU A 8 -6.93 -6.22 -9.51
C GLU A 8 -7.19 -4.79 -9.99
N PRO A 9 -8.33 -4.18 -9.61
CA PRO A 9 -8.58 -2.77 -9.85
C PRO A 9 -7.40 -1.91 -9.38
N GLU A 10 -7.11 -0.84 -10.11
CA GLU A 10 -5.93 0.03 -9.89
C GLU A 10 -4.56 -0.68 -9.99
N GLY A 11 -4.50 -1.95 -10.38
CA GLY A 11 -3.26 -2.74 -10.38
C GLY A 11 -2.74 -2.98 -8.95
N PHE A 12 -3.64 -3.11 -7.97
CA PHE A 12 -3.29 -3.16 -6.56
C PHE A 12 -4.26 -4.03 -5.75
N SER A 13 -3.82 -5.21 -5.33
CA SER A 13 -4.64 -6.15 -4.56
C SER A 13 -4.93 -5.70 -3.14
N GLY A 14 -4.09 -4.81 -2.58
CA GLY A 14 -4.21 -4.43 -1.18
C GLY A 14 -3.86 -5.56 -0.19
N GLN A 15 -3.30 -6.69 -0.64
CA GLN A 15 -2.95 -7.82 0.23
C GLN A 15 -1.90 -7.47 1.30
N ASN A 16 -1.93 -8.21 2.41
CA ASN A 16 -0.96 -8.05 3.47
C ASN A 16 0.27 -8.94 3.24
N TYR A 17 1.37 -8.33 2.81
CA TYR A 17 2.63 -9.03 2.56
C TYR A 17 3.54 -9.15 3.79
N TRP A 18 3.10 -8.63 4.94
CA TRP A 18 3.87 -8.74 6.18
C TRP A 18 3.68 -10.11 6.84
N PRO A 19 4.71 -10.65 7.52
CA PRO A 19 4.52 -11.80 8.40
C PRO A 19 3.51 -11.46 9.50
N LYS A 20 2.87 -12.49 10.08
CA LYS A 20 1.85 -12.33 11.13
C LYS A 20 2.35 -11.52 12.33
N ALA A 21 3.59 -11.75 12.74
CA ALA A 21 4.29 -10.97 13.77
C ALA A 21 5.66 -10.53 13.22
N PRO A 22 6.10 -9.29 13.47
CA PRO A 22 5.47 -8.27 14.33
C PRO A 22 4.28 -7.54 13.69
N GLY A 23 3.86 -7.93 12.48
CA GLY A 23 2.83 -7.24 11.71
C GLY A 23 3.41 -6.11 10.85
N ARG A 24 2.54 -5.26 10.31
CA ARG A 24 2.92 -4.21 9.36
C ARG A 24 3.67 -3.06 10.03
N GLN A 25 4.78 -2.65 9.43
CA GLN A 25 5.57 -1.50 9.89
C GLN A 25 5.78 -0.48 8.77
N THR A 26 6.10 0.77 9.15
CA THR A 26 6.56 1.81 8.23
C THR A 26 8.07 1.91 8.33
N LEU A 27 8.78 1.43 7.31
CA LEU A 27 10.25 1.43 7.27
C LEU A 27 10.84 2.48 6.31
N TYR A 28 10.00 3.08 5.46
CA TYR A 28 10.43 4.06 4.47
C TYR A 28 9.56 5.32 4.58
N ALA A 29 10.22 6.47 4.77
CA ALA A 29 9.59 7.78 4.87
C ALA A 29 10.29 8.77 3.91
N PRO A 30 9.82 8.87 2.65
CA PRO A 30 10.40 9.79 1.67
C PRO A 30 10.35 11.23 2.18
N VAL A 31 11.43 11.99 2.05
CA VAL A 31 11.44 13.42 2.35
C VAL A 31 10.81 14.23 1.21
N ASP A 32 10.20 15.38 1.51
CA ASP A 32 9.44 16.20 0.54
C ASP A 32 10.35 17.07 -0.34
N ARG A 33 11.33 16.44 -0.99
CA ARG A 33 12.24 17.07 -1.96
C ARG A 33 12.39 16.20 -3.21
N GLY A 34 12.44 16.85 -4.38
CA GLY A 34 12.49 16.16 -5.66
C GLY A 34 11.39 15.10 -5.78
N PHE A 35 11.74 13.93 -6.29
CA PHE A 35 10.81 12.81 -6.46
C PHE A 35 10.29 12.19 -5.15
N GLY A 36 10.86 12.56 -4.00
CA GLY A 36 10.37 12.10 -2.70
C GLY A 36 8.93 12.53 -2.41
N ARG A 37 8.52 13.71 -2.91
CA ARG A 37 7.12 14.18 -2.82
C ARG A 37 6.17 13.25 -3.57
N ASP A 38 6.49 12.88 -4.80
CA ASP A 38 5.69 11.96 -5.61
C ASP A 38 5.62 10.56 -4.99
N LEU A 39 6.74 10.07 -4.44
CA LEU A 39 6.77 8.79 -3.72
C LEU A 39 5.86 8.81 -2.50
N ARG A 40 5.89 9.88 -1.70
CA ARG A 40 4.99 10.04 -0.55
C ARG A 40 3.53 10.00 -0.98
N ALA A 41 3.16 10.78 -2.01
CA ALA A 41 1.80 10.80 -2.53
C ALA A 41 1.32 9.42 -3.02
N ARG A 42 2.20 8.65 -3.69
CA ARG A 42 1.90 7.28 -4.14
C ARG A 42 1.67 6.32 -2.96
N LEU A 43 2.52 6.39 -1.92
CA LEU A 43 2.37 5.57 -0.71
C LEU A 43 1.05 5.89 0.01
N GLU A 44 0.69 7.17 0.12
CA GLU A 44 -0.57 7.62 0.70
C GLU A 44 -1.79 7.12 -0.11
N HIS A 45 -1.71 7.20 -1.44
CA HIS A 45 -2.75 6.68 -2.33
C HIS A 45 -3.00 5.17 -2.09
N TRP A 46 -1.94 4.36 -2.07
CA TRP A 46 -2.06 2.92 -1.78
C TRP A 46 -2.54 2.63 -0.36
N ALA A 47 -2.17 3.46 0.63
CA ALA A 47 -2.70 3.32 1.98
C ALA A 47 -4.22 3.56 2.02
N LYS A 48 -4.71 4.56 1.27
CA LYS A 48 -6.14 4.85 1.11
C LYS A 48 -6.88 3.70 0.42
N LEU A 49 -6.39 3.24 -0.74
CA LEU A 49 -6.99 2.11 -1.47
C LEU A 49 -7.12 0.88 -0.58
N ARG A 50 -6.09 0.60 0.22
CA ARG A 50 -6.08 -0.54 1.12
C ARG A 50 -7.05 -0.40 2.27
N LYS A 51 -7.25 0.82 2.80
CA LYS A 51 -8.29 1.07 3.80
C LYS A 51 -9.66 0.82 3.20
N GLN A 52 -9.93 1.39 2.02
CA GLN A 52 -11.21 1.23 1.33
C GLN A 52 -11.56 -0.25 1.07
N ARG A 53 -10.60 -1.06 0.63
CA ARG A 53 -10.82 -2.50 0.41
C ARG A 53 -11.16 -3.24 1.72
N ARG A 54 -10.44 -2.98 2.81
CA ARG A 54 -10.74 -3.58 4.13
C ARG A 54 -12.10 -3.16 4.70
N ASP A 55 -12.59 -1.98 4.36
CA ASP A 55 -13.90 -1.48 4.81
C ASP A 55 -15.06 -2.09 3.97
N GLN A 56 -14.76 -2.70 2.82
CA GLN A 56 -15.71 -3.39 1.95
C GLN A 56 -15.84 -4.89 2.25
N ASP A 57 -14.87 -5.46 2.98
CA ASP A 57 -14.85 -6.83 3.50
C ASP A 57 -15.57 -6.91 4.86
#